data_AF-A0A1F8V487-F1
#
_entry.id   AF-A0A1F8V487-F1
#
_cell.length_a   1.000
_cell.length_b   1.000
_cell.length_c   1.000
_cell.angle_alpha   90.00
_cell.angle_beta   90.00
_cell.angle_gamma   90.00
#
_symmetry.space_group_name_H-M   'P 1'
#
loop_
_entity.id
_entity.type
_entity.pdbx_description
1 polymer ?
#
loop_
_entity_poly.entity_id
_entity_poly.type
_entity_poly.pdbx_seq_one_letter_code
_entity_poly.pdbx_strand_id
1 'polypeptide(L)'
;MEIIYYEQLYIRNLFNQLKNARDEMIIHDDFLNNINREDFISAYKQLYQLYIQIYTDMMADPGGFDLPLFKIDEEKGADKTKSHYLSWIIIFLGMCGELDNKIRVNTKKFLINTKKFGVTNPLPLLNKLSNYGFHLTGIDKKKIIDPIFTVDYIDNKNIMHVIMALGKRMTQLNKHGNRYQLQRLSPRCFEDTSDILPGTDFNDYEAMLGDQTAVIEFFNSFMSEKGYTPFYEGFYRISYQKKKKLTTWYYCIQYKYWVEKEVTLQIRLYNLGKYAQFVENMPQSIKSVICQNTCRDDCKNKHECEKTVCYRVDGKQYKSCRWKTFDFINLPPDDFKYIRTLCENEWKIKNI
;
A
#
# COMPACT_ATOMS: atom_id res chain seq x y z
N MET A 1 15.24 8.95 14.29
CA MET A 1 15.85 7.70 13.81
C MET A 1 16.20 7.88 12.34
N GLU A 2 17.46 7.64 11.99
CA GLU A 2 17.92 7.66 10.60
C GLU A 2 17.37 6.42 9.88
N ILE A 3 16.97 6.57 8.61
CA ILE A 3 16.46 5.46 7.80
C ILE A 3 17.55 5.07 6.81
N ILE A 4 18.03 3.84 6.95
CA ILE A 4 19.16 3.30 6.20
C ILE A 4 18.67 2.25 5.20
N TYR A 5 17.68 1.45 5.59
CA TYR A 5 17.22 0.29 4.83
C TYR A 5 15.80 0.45 4.29
N TYR A 6 15.51 -0.19 3.15
CA TYR A 6 14.16 -0.23 2.57
C TYR A 6 13.09 -0.78 3.53
N GLU A 7 13.45 -1.74 4.39
CA GLU A 7 12.51 -2.31 5.37
C GLU A 7 12.07 -1.27 6.39
N GLN A 8 12.99 -0.50 6.96
CA GLN A 8 12.65 0.58 7.91
C GLN A 8 11.66 1.57 7.29
N LEU A 9 11.85 1.84 6.01
CA LEU A 9 11.03 2.77 5.25
C LEU A 9 9.62 2.21 4.97
N TYR A 10 9.52 0.93 4.64
CA TYR A 10 8.26 0.23 4.49
C TYR A 10 7.50 0.12 5.83
N ILE A 11 8.20 -0.21 6.92
CA ILE A 11 7.62 -0.29 8.26
C ILE A 11 7.11 1.09 8.68
N ARG A 12 7.86 2.17 8.43
CA ARG A 12 7.39 3.54 8.70
C ARG A 12 6.07 3.83 8.00
N ASN A 13 5.91 3.38 6.76
CA ASN A 13 4.67 3.58 6.02
C ASN A 13 3.50 2.78 6.64
N LEU A 14 3.72 1.52 7.02
CA LEU A 14 2.73 0.72 7.74
C LEU A 14 2.35 1.38 9.08
N PHE A 15 3.34 1.86 9.81
CA PHE A 15 3.18 2.53 11.10
C PHE A 15 2.38 3.84 10.98
N ASN A 16 2.67 4.67 9.98
CA ASN A 16 1.91 5.91 9.74
C ASN A 16 0.45 5.63 9.39
N GLN A 17 0.16 4.51 8.72
CA GLN A 17 -1.22 4.11 8.43
C GLN A 17 -1.97 3.61 9.65
N LEU A 18 -1.28 2.96 10.61
CA LEU A 18 -1.91 2.59 11.86
C LEU A 18 -2.47 3.84 12.52
N LYS A 19 -1.65 4.89 12.70
CA LYS A 19 -1.97 6.12 13.46
C LYS A 19 -3.29 6.82 13.09
N ASN A 20 -3.88 6.52 11.93
CA ASN A 20 -5.18 7.06 11.48
C ASN A 20 -6.37 6.16 11.86
N ALA A 21 -6.32 5.46 12.99
CA ALA A 21 -7.47 4.71 13.48
C ALA A 21 -8.61 5.69 13.81
N ARG A 22 -9.80 5.47 13.23
CA ARG A 22 -11.01 6.25 13.55
C ARG A 22 -11.45 5.98 14.98
N ASP A 23 -11.94 7.01 15.67
CA ASP A 23 -12.41 6.90 17.07
C ASP A 23 -13.65 6.01 17.23
N GLU A 24 -14.50 5.98 16.20
CA GLU A 24 -15.70 5.14 16.15
C GLU A 24 -15.46 3.85 15.37
N MET A 25 -15.79 2.71 15.99
CA MET A 25 -15.66 1.38 15.42
C MET A 25 -17.02 0.71 15.28
N ILE A 26 -17.40 0.41 14.04
CA ILE A 26 -18.58 -0.41 13.74
C ILE A 26 -18.12 -1.86 13.57
N ILE A 27 -18.64 -2.76 14.41
CA ILE A 27 -18.33 -4.20 14.39
C ILE A 27 -19.60 -5.00 14.13
N HIS A 28 -19.61 -5.74 13.03
CA HIS A 28 -20.65 -6.69 12.68
C HIS A 28 -20.63 -7.90 13.63
N ASP A 29 -21.82 -8.38 14.02
CA ASP A 29 -21.97 -9.40 15.07
C ASP A 29 -21.23 -10.72 14.75
N ASP A 30 -21.16 -11.10 13.48
CA ASP A 30 -20.36 -12.23 12.99
C ASP A 30 -18.88 -12.26 13.41
N PHE A 31 -18.29 -11.12 13.77
CA PHE A 31 -16.89 -11.03 14.19
C PHE A 31 -16.71 -11.01 15.70
N LEU A 32 -17.79 -10.88 16.47
CA LEU A 32 -17.72 -10.79 17.92
C LEU A 32 -17.28 -12.09 18.59
N ASN A 33 -17.39 -13.25 17.95
CA ASN A 33 -16.88 -14.53 18.47
C ASN A 33 -17.31 -14.81 19.93
N ASN A 34 -18.58 -14.58 20.29
CA ASN A 34 -19.15 -14.78 21.63
C ASN A 34 -18.64 -13.84 22.75
N ILE A 35 -17.97 -12.74 22.42
CA ILE A 35 -17.75 -11.63 23.36
C ILE A 35 -18.67 -10.46 23.03
N ASN A 36 -18.90 -9.56 23.98
CA ASN A 36 -19.66 -8.35 23.69
C ASN A 36 -18.80 -7.36 22.87
N ARG A 37 -19.46 -6.35 22.30
CA ARG A 37 -18.82 -5.36 21.42
C ARG A 37 -17.80 -4.49 22.15
N GLU A 38 -18.04 -4.14 23.42
CA GLU A 38 -17.13 -3.31 24.21
C GLU A 38 -15.82 -4.04 24.48
N ASP A 39 -15.90 -5.32 24.87
CA ASP A 39 -14.76 -6.21 25.06
C ASP A 39 -13.98 -6.40 23.76
N PHE A 40 -14.67 -6.55 22.63
CA PHE A 40 -14.02 -6.65 21.33
C PHE A 40 -13.24 -5.37 20.99
N ILE A 41 -13.87 -4.20 21.16
CA ILE A 41 -13.22 -2.90 20.88
C ILE A 41 -12.02 -2.69 21.81
N SER A 42 -12.16 -3.01 23.10
CA SER A 42 -11.07 -2.94 24.08
C SER A 42 -9.89 -3.83 23.68
N ALA A 43 -10.16 -5.10 23.38
CA ALA A 43 -9.14 -6.05 22.92
C ALA A 43 -8.50 -5.65 21.58
N TYR A 44 -9.29 -5.11 20.66
CA TYR A 44 -8.79 -4.61 19.38
C TYR A 44 -7.83 -3.44 19.62
N LYS A 45 -8.19 -2.47 20.48
CA LYS A 45 -7.33 -1.32 20.80
C LYS A 45 -6.01 -1.80 21.39
N GLN A 46 -6.02 -2.80 22.26
CA GLN A 46 -4.80 -3.39 22.80
C GLN A 46 -3.97 -4.09 21.72
N LEU A 47 -4.57 -4.92 20.86
CA LEU A 47 -3.86 -5.56 19.74
C LEU A 47 -3.27 -4.52 18.79
N TYR A 48 -3.98 -3.42 18.56
CA TYR A 48 -3.53 -2.32 17.75
C TYR A 48 -2.33 -1.59 18.37
N GLN A 49 -2.30 -1.39 19.69
CA GLN A 49 -1.09 -0.89 20.37
C GLN A 49 0.09 -1.86 20.25
N LEU A 50 -0.17 -3.18 20.29
CA LEU A 50 0.88 -4.17 20.03
C LEU A 50 1.44 -4.05 18.61
N TYR A 51 0.60 -3.82 17.61
CA TYR A 51 1.05 -3.57 16.23
C TYR A 51 1.94 -2.31 16.14
N ILE A 52 1.57 -1.23 16.82
CA ILE A 52 2.38 0.00 16.91
C ILE A 52 3.75 -0.30 17.53
N GLN A 53 3.78 -1.04 18.65
CA GLN A 53 5.02 -1.40 19.32
C GLN A 53 5.90 -2.28 18.43
N ILE A 54 5.32 -3.33 17.83
CA ILE A 54 6.00 -4.23 16.91
C ILE A 54 6.68 -3.46 15.78
N TYR A 55 5.96 -2.56 15.11
CA TYR A 55 6.53 -1.80 14.01
C TYR A 55 7.57 -0.78 14.48
N THR A 56 7.43 -0.24 15.69
CA THR A 56 8.46 0.62 16.29
C THR A 56 9.76 -0.15 16.50
N ASP A 57 9.68 -1.36 17.06
CA ASP A 57 10.84 -2.21 17.31
C ASP A 57 11.47 -2.72 16.01
N MET A 58 10.66 -3.10 15.02
CA MET A 58 11.15 -3.50 13.69
C MET A 58 11.86 -2.35 12.96
N MET A 59 11.39 -1.11 13.14
CA MET A 59 12.06 0.07 12.59
C MET A 59 13.42 0.31 13.25
N ALA A 60 13.49 0.11 14.56
CA ALA A 60 14.71 0.32 15.35
C ALA A 60 15.77 -0.75 15.09
N ASP A 61 15.37 -2.02 14.96
CA ASP A 61 16.25 -3.15 14.72
C ASP A 61 15.66 -4.12 13.66
N PRO A 62 15.68 -3.75 12.36
CA PRO A 62 15.15 -4.62 11.30
C PRO A 62 15.88 -5.97 11.23
N GLY A 63 17.18 -6.00 11.54
CA GLY A 63 18.00 -7.21 11.53
C GLY A 63 17.56 -8.21 12.61
N GLY A 64 17.18 -7.71 13.79
CA GLY A 64 16.61 -8.51 14.86
C GLY A 64 15.32 -9.24 14.48
N PHE A 65 14.60 -8.83 13.44
CA PHE A 65 13.40 -9.49 12.92
C PHE A 65 13.66 -10.33 11.66
N ASP A 66 14.93 -10.63 11.38
CA ASP A 66 15.37 -11.35 10.17
C ASP A 66 14.91 -10.67 8.87
N LEU A 67 14.74 -9.33 8.90
CA LEU A 67 14.39 -8.57 7.72
C LEU A 67 15.62 -8.34 6.84
N PRO A 68 15.47 -8.39 5.50
CA PRO A 68 16.55 -8.10 4.59
C PRO A 68 17.04 -6.65 4.72
N LEU A 69 18.34 -6.50 4.96
CA LEU A 69 19.00 -5.20 5.18
C LEU A 69 19.56 -4.61 3.88
N PHE A 70 18.68 -4.41 2.89
CA PHE A 70 19.04 -3.70 1.65
C PHE A 70 19.01 -2.19 1.89
N LYS A 71 20.11 -1.51 1.59
CA LYS A 71 20.17 -0.05 1.69
C LYS A 71 19.29 0.61 0.63
N ILE A 72 18.83 1.82 0.91
CA ILE A 72 17.90 2.56 0.05
C ILE A 72 18.53 2.89 -1.32
N ASP A 73 19.85 2.96 -1.44
CA ASP A 73 20.55 3.24 -2.70
C ASP A 73 20.74 2.00 -3.59
N GLU A 74 20.24 0.82 -3.18
CA GLU A 74 20.37 -0.42 -3.94
C GLU A 74 19.15 -0.69 -4.85
N GLU A 75 19.33 -0.67 -6.18
CA GLU A 75 18.31 -0.77 -7.27
C GLU A 75 17.22 -1.86 -7.15
N LYS A 76 17.31 -2.82 -6.21
CA LYS A 76 16.38 -3.96 -6.08
C LYS A 76 15.94 -4.26 -4.65
N GLY A 77 16.18 -3.35 -3.70
CA GLY A 77 15.83 -3.58 -2.29
C GLY A 77 14.32 -3.52 -2.02
N ALA A 78 13.59 -2.63 -2.70
CA ALA A 78 12.15 -2.41 -2.49
C ALA A 78 11.28 -3.67 -2.75
N ASP A 79 11.60 -4.44 -3.80
CA ASP A 79 10.83 -5.63 -4.20
C ASP A 79 11.05 -6.83 -3.28
N LYS A 80 12.01 -6.74 -2.35
CA LYS A 80 12.39 -7.84 -1.45
C LYS A 80 11.90 -7.64 -0.02
N THR A 81 11.07 -6.62 0.22
CA THR A 81 10.56 -6.31 1.55
C THR A 81 9.67 -7.43 2.12
N LYS A 82 9.85 -7.69 3.42
CA LYS A 82 9.22 -8.76 4.20
C LYS A 82 8.61 -8.24 5.50
N SER A 83 8.64 -6.94 5.75
CA SER A 83 8.09 -6.32 6.97
C SER A 83 6.62 -6.64 7.25
N HIS A 84 5.83 -6.94 6.22
CA HIS A 84 4.44 -7.33 6.36
C HIS A 84 4.23 -8.79 6.83
N TYR A 85 5.30 -9.60 6.91
CA TYR A 85 5.21 -11.01 7.26
C TYR A 85 4.75 -11.23 8.70
N LEU A 86 5.14 -10.37 9.65
CA LEU A 86 4.74 -10.54 11.05
C LEU A 86 3.24 -10.31 11.25
N SER A 87 2.65 -9.29 10.61
CA SER A 87 1.19 -9.12 10.57
C SER A 87 0.48 -10.32 9.93
N TRP A 88 1.09 -10.93 8.91
CA TRP A 88 0.54 -12.14 8.32
C TRP A 88 0.57 -13.34 9.25
N ILE A 89 1.64 -13.50 10.05
CA ILE A 89 1.70 -14.56 11.05
C ILE A 89 0.50 -14.46 11.99
N ILE A 90 0.22 -13.28 12.55
CA ILE A 90 -0.92 -13.05 13.46
C ILE A 90 -2.24 -13.43 12.78
N ILE A 91 -2.48 -12.97 11.55
CA ILE A 91 -3.69 -13.31 10.78
C ILE A 91 -3.80 -14.82 10.55
N PHE A 92 -2.68 -15.49 10.25
CA PHE A 92 -2.66 -16.93 10.02
C PHE A 92 -2.91 -17.76 11.27
N LEU A 93 -2.61 -17.25 12.47
CA LEU A 93 -3.00 -17.90 13.73
C LEU A 93 -4.52 -18.04 13.78
N GLY A 94 -5.27 -16.96 13.54
CA GLY A 94 -6.73 -17.01 13.51
C GLY A 94 -7.28 -17.83 12.33
N MET A 95 -6.67 -17.70 11.15
CA MET A 95 -7.14 -18.39 9.93
C MET A 95 -6.96 -19.92 10.01
N CYS A 96 -5.91 -20.37 10.69
CA CYS A 96 -5.52 -21.77 10.78
C CYS A 96 -5.86 -22.41 12.12
N GLY A 97 -6.46 -21.65 13.04
CA GLY A 97 -6.78 -22.10 14.38
C GLY A 97 -8.26 -22.18 14.68
N GLU A 98 -8.53 -22.74 15.85
CA GLU A 98 -9.84 -22.83 16.49
C GLU A 98 -9.73 -22.20 17.87
N LEU A 99 -10.78 -21.48 18.29
CA LEU A 99 -10.79 -20.77 19.55
C LEU A 99 -11.41 -21.62 20.66
N ASP A 100 -10.63 -21.90 21.69
CA ASP A 100 -11.07 -22.55 22.93
C ASP A 100 -10.28 -21.94 24.10
N ASN A 101 -10.71 -20.76 24.55
CA ASN A 101 -10.00 -19.82 25.45
C ASN A 101 -8.64 -19.30 24.94
N LYS A 102 -7.95 -20.09 24.13
CA LYS A 102 -6.72 -19.83 23.40
C LYS A 102 -6.88 -20.34 21.97
N ILE A 103 -6.02 -19.90 21.07
CA ILE A 103 -6.08 -20.35 19.68
C ILE A 103 -5.30 -21.66 19.55
N ARG A 104 -5.99 -22.73 19.15
CA ARG A 104 -5.39 -24.03 18.82
C ARG A 104 -5.13 -24.08 17.32
N VAL A 105 -3.87 -23.99 16.92
CA VAL A 105 -3.48 -23.84 15.51
C VAL A 105 -3.05 -25.17 14.92
N ASN A 106 -3.66 -25.58 13.80
CA ASN A 106 -3.21 -26.75 13.06
C ASN A 106 -1.90 -26.46 12.33
N THR A 107 -0.81 -27.13 12.73
CA THR A 107 0.55 -26.88 12.22
C THR A 107 0.65 -27.05 10.71
N LYS A 108 0.05 -28.10 10.16
CA LYS A 108 0.10 -28.38 8.71
C LYS A 108 -0.63 -27.29 7.92
N LYS A 109 -1.84 -26.90 8.35
CA LYS A 109 -2.63 -25.83 7.73
C LYS A 109 -1.88 -24.49 7.81
N PHE A 110 -1.28 -24.20 8.95
CA PHE A 110 -0.48 -22.99 9.17
C PHE A 110 0.70 -22.91 8.21
N LEU A 111 1.55 -23.94 8.16
CA LEU A 111 2.74 -23.96 7.28
C LEU A 111 2.40 -23.89 5.78
N ILE A 112 1.30 -24.53 5.35
CA ILE A 112 0.82 -24.44 3.97
C ILE A 112 0.42 -23.00 3.63
N ASN A 113 -0.31 -22.35 4.53
CA ASN A 113 -0.78 -20.99 4.29
C ASN A 113 0.34 -19.96 4.38
N THR A 114 1.25 -20.04 5.35
CA THR A 114 2.42 -19.13 5.41
C THR A 114 3.24 -19.22 4.12
N LYS A 115 3.49 -20.44 3.62
CA LYS A 115 4.22 -20.65 2.36
C LYS A 115 3.50 -20.08 1.15
N LYS A 116 2.16 -20.21 1.07
CA LYS A 116 1.33 -19.64 0.00
C LYS A 116 1.49 -18.11 -0.12
N PHE A 117 1.82 -17.45 0.99
CA PHE A 117 2.03 -16.00 1.07
C PHE A 117 3.52 -15.61 1.14
N GLY A 118 4.44 -16.51 0.77
CA GLY A 118 5.87 -16.21 0.68
C GLY A 118 6.65 -16.29 2.00
N VAL A 119 5.98 -16.61 3.12
CA VAL A 119 6.60 -16.82 4.43
C VAL A 119 7.07 -18.27 4.55
N THR A 120 8.27 -18.54 4.02
CA THR A 120 8.84 -19.90 3.95
C THR A 120 9.39 -20.43 5.26
N ASN A 121 9.85 -19.54 6.15
CA ASN A 121 10.31 -19.88 7.50
C ASN A 121 9.57 -19.02 8.54
N PRO A 122 8.37 -19.43 8.99
CA PRO A 122 7.55 -18.63 9.90
C PRO A 122 8.01 -18.69 11.37
N LEU A 123 8.88 -19.64 11.74
CA LEU A 123 9.23 -19.90 13.14
C LEU A 123 9.91 -18.72 13.85
N PRO A 124 10.90 -18.01 13.26
CA PRO A 124 11.52 -16.86 13.92
C PRO A 124 10.51 -15.76 14.23
N LEU A 125 9.64 -15.45 13.27
CA LEU A 125 8.56 -14.45 13.45
C LEU A 125 7.54 -14.89 14.50
N LEU A 126 7.21 -16.18 14.53
CA LEU A 126 6.32 -16.74 15.54
C LEU A 126 6.93 -16.62 16.94
N ASN A 127 8.20 -17.01 17.11
CA ASN A 127 8.91 -16.87 18.38
C ASN A 127 9.05 -15.40 18.83
N LYS A 128 9.12 -14.44 17.90
CA LYS A 128 9.14 -13.01 18.23
C LYS A 128 7.87 -12.53 18.91
N LEU A 129 6.72 -13.16 18.67
CA LEU A 129 5.47 -12.79 19.35
C LEU A 129 5.57 -12.94 20.87
N SER A 130 6.42 -13.84 21.38
CA SER A 130 6.63 -13.98 22.83
C SER A 130 7.21 -12.74 23.49
N ASN A 131 7.96 -11.91 22.75
CA ASN A 131 8.46 -10.63 23.28
C ASN A 131 7.34 -9.61 23.50
N TYR A 132 6.15 -9.86 22.97
CA TYR A 132 4.99 -8.98 23.05
C TYR A 132 3.87 -9.55 23.93
N GLY A 133 4.17 -10.56 24.76
CA GLY A 133 3.21 -11.16 25.71
C GLY A 133 2.43 -12.38 25.19
N PHE A 134 2.69 -12.83 23.96
CA PHE A 134 2.07 -14.06 23.44
C PHE A 134 2.73 -15.31 24.01
N HIS A 135 1.90 -16.20 24.55
CA HIS A 135 2.32 -17.46 25.13
C HIS A 135 2.10 -18.57 24.10
N LEU A 136 3.19 -19.26 23.73
CA LEU A 136 3.19 -20.32 22.71
C LEU A 136 3.49 -21.67 23.36
N THR A 137 2.67 -22.69 23.09
CA THR A 137 2.92 -24.07 23.54
C THR A 137 2.90 -25.03 22.36
N GLY A 138 3.70 -26.11 22.40
CA GLY A 138 3.83 -27.06 21.28
C GLY A 138 4.82 -26.59 20.20
N ILE A 139 5.62 -25.57 20.50
CA ILE A 139 6.69 -25.01 19.68
C ILE A 139 7.98 -25.01 20.53
N ASP A 140 9.11 -25.44 19.95
CA ASP A 140 10.42 -25.19 20.52
C ASP A 140 11.18 -24.12 19.70
N LYS A 141 12.36 -23.70 20.19
CA LYS A 141 13.17 -22.66 19.55
C LYS A 141 13.60 -22.99 18.12
N LYS A 142 13.55 -24.26 17.70
CA LYS A 142 14.09 -24.77 16.43
C LYS A 142 13.03 -25.36 15.50
N LYS A 143 11.87 -25.77 15.99
CA LYS A 143 10.77 -26.37 15.23
C LYS A 143 9.41 -26.24 15.92
N ILE A 144 8.36 -26.32 15.11
CA ILE A 144 7.01 -26.61 15.61
C ILE A 144 6.95 -28.12 15.85
N ILE A 145 6.77 -28.54 17.10
CA ILE A 145 6.89 -29.95 17.50
C ILE A 145 5.56 -30.67 17.30
N ASP A 146 4.47 -30.01 17.68
CA ASP A 146 3.18 -30.64 17.78
C ASP A 146 2.38 -30.49 16.48
N PRO A 147 1.48 -31.46 16.16
CA PRO A 147 0.53 -31.31 15.06
C PRO A 147 -0.45 -30.14 15.30
N ILE A 148 -0.63 -29.75 16.55
CA ILE A 148 -1.41 -28.59 17.00
C ILE A 148 -0.57 -27.84 18.04
N PHE A 149 -0.26 -26.58 17.78
CA PHE A 149 0.33 -25.68 18.79
C PHE A 149 -0.75 -24.73 19.32
N THR A 150 -0.53 -24.13 20.50
CA THR A 150 -1.48 -23.16 21.05
C THR A 150 -0.87 -21.79 21.24
N VAL A 151 -1.68 -20.76 21.04
CA VAL A 151 -1.33 -19.36 21.24
C VAL A 151 -2.33 -18.73 22.21
N ASP A 152 -1.82 -18.08 23.24
CA ASP A 152 -2.60 -17.40 24.27
C ASP A 152 -2.03 -15.99 24.54
N TYR A 153 -2.85 -15.12 25.12
CA TYR A 153 -2.46 -13.80 25.61
C TYR A 153 -3.06 -13.60 27.00
N ILE A 154 -2.26 -13.93 28.03
CA ILE A 154 -2.73 -14.12 29.40
C ILE A 154 -3.35 -12.83 29.97
N ASP A 155 -2.75 -11.68 29.69
CA ASP A 155 -3.18 -10.39 30.25
C ASP A 155 -4.57 -9.97 29.74
N ASN A 156 -4.94 -10.41 28.53
CA ASN A 156 -6.26 -10.16 27.94
C ASN A 156 -6.60 -11.23 26.90
N LYS A 157 -7.38 -12.22 27.32
CA LYS A 157 -7.82 -13.32 26.45
C LYS A 157 -8.71 -12.88 25.29
N ASN A 158 -9.38 -11.74 25.40
CA ASN A 158 -10.24 -11.22 24.34
C ASN A 158 -9.44 -10.86 23.07
N ILE A 159 -8.11 -10.65 23.16
CA ILE A 159 -7.26 -10.48 21.97
C ILE A 159 -7.36 -11.70 21.04
N MET A 160 -7.51 -12.91 21.58
CA MET A 160 -7.67 -14.12 20.78
C MET A 160 -8.93 -14.05 19.90
N HIS A 161 -10.01 -13.45 20.40
CA HIS A 161 -11.25 -13.26 19.64
C HIS A 161 -11.05 -12.32 18.46
N VAL A 162 -10.27 -11.24 18.62
CA VAL A 162 -9.94 -10.31 17.53
C VAL A 162 -9.06 -10.98 16.48
N ILE A 163 -8.05 -11.76 16.90
CA ILE A 163 -7.20 -12.52 15.97
C ILE A 163 -8.02 -13.55 15.18
N MET A 164 -8.96 -14.23 15.84
CA MET A 164 -9.89 -15.15 15.17
C MET A 164 -10.79 -14.43 14.17
N ALA A 165 -11.28 -13.22 14.51
CA ALA A 165 -12.05 -12.39 13.59
C ALA A 165 -11.23 -11.99 12.34
N LEU A 166 -9.95 -11.63 12.50
CA LEU A 166 -9.05 -11.36 11.37
C LEU A 166 -8.87 -12.61 10.48
N GLY A 167 -8.69 -13.76 11.11
CA GLY A 167 -8.58 -15.05 10.42
C GLY A 167 -9.84 -15.38 9.62
N LYS A 168 -11.02 -15.28 10.25
CA LYS A 168 -12.33 -15.43 9.60
C LYS A 168 -12.44 -14.48 8.42
N ARG A 169 -12.13 -13.19 8.63
CA ARG A 169 -12.18 -12.19 7.57
C ARG A 169 -11.29 -12.56 6.40
N MET A 170 -10.05 -12.96 6.65
CA MET A 170 -9.11 -13.41 5.61
C MET A 170 -9.64 -14.59 4.78
N THR A 171 -10.38 -15.52 5.39
CA THR A 171 -10.98 -16.65 4.65
C THR A 171 -12.17 -16.26 3.76
N GLN A 172 -12.89 -15.18 4.09
CA GLN A 172 -14.03 -14.71 3.32
C GLN A 172 -13.62 -13.95 2.05
N LEU A 173 -12.41 -13.37 2.03
CA LEU A 173 -11.98 -12.54 0.91
C LEU A 173 -11.77 -13.33 -0.36
N ASN A 174 -12.37 -12.85 -1.45
CA ASN A 174 -12.09 -13.35 -2.78
C ASN A 174 -10.67 -12.96 -3.25
N LYS A 175 -10.27 -13.44 -4.44
CA LYS A 175 -8.93 -13.18 -5.01
C LYS A 175 -8.64 -11.70 -5.32
N HIS A 176 -9.68 -10.86 -5.34
CA HIS A 176 -9.59 -9.42 -5.60
C HIS A 176 -9.73 -8.58 -4.31
N GLY A 177 -9.95 -9.21 -3.16
CA GLY A 177 -10.09 -8.50 -1.88
C GLY A 177 -8.83 -7.71 -1.52
N ASN A 178 -9.03 -6.47 -1.07
CA ASN A 178 -7.95 -5.57 -0.63
C ASN A 178 -7.36 -6.03 0.71
N ARG A 179 -6.47 -7.03 0.64
CA ARG A 179 -5.82 -7.66 1.78
C ARG A 179 -4.92 -6.74 2.61
N TYR A 180 -4.54 -5.58 2.08
CA TYR A 180 -3.72 -4.60 2.79
C TYR A 180 -4.43 -4.02 4.02
N GLN A 181 -5.76 -3.95 3.98
CA GLN A 181 -6.59 -3.54 5.11
C GLN A 181 -6.37 -4.41 6.35
N LEU A 182 -6.15 -5.72 6.16
CA LEU A 182 -5.87 -6.66 7.25
C LEU A 182 -4.47 -6.46 7.84
N GLN A 183 -3.47 -6.17 6.99
CA GLN A 183 -2.08 -5.96 7.44
C GLN A 183 -1.96 -4.76 8.37
N ARG A 184 -2.74 -3.71 8.11
CA ARG A 184 -2.80 -2.50 8.95
C ARG A 184 -3.86 -2.58 10.05
N LEU A 185 -4.44 -3.76 10.29
CA LEU A 185 -5.46 -3.95 11.32
C LEU A 185 -6.60 -2.91 11.20
N SER A 186 -7.08 -2.59 9.99
CA SER A 186 -8.12 -1.56 9.84
C SER A 186 -9.43 -1.98 10.52
N PRO A 187 -10.12 -1.09 11.26
CA PRO A 187 -11.40 -1.44 11.90
C PRO A 187 -12.47 -1.79 10.86
N ARG A 188 -12.33 -1.27 9.63
CA ARG A 188 -13.17 -1.57 8.46
C ARG A 188 -13.15 -3.04 8.06
N CYS A 189 -12.20 -3.81 8.58
CA CYS A 189 -12.18 -5.25 8.38
C CYS A 189 -13.38 -5.96 9.01
N PHE A 190 -14.05 -5.33 9.97
CA PHE A 190 -15.11 -5.94 10.76
C PHE A 190 -16.49 -5.30 10.55
N GLU A 191 -16.62 -4.32 9.64
CA GLU A 191 -17.87 -3.57 9.42
C GLU A 191 -18.96 -4.41 8.75
N ASP A 192 -18.57 -5.38 7.91
CA ASP A 192 -19.48 -6.25 7.16
C ASP A 192 -18.87 -7.62 6.86
N THR A 193 -19.68 -8.52 6.31
CA THR A 193 -19.30 -9.89 5.94
C THR A 193 -19.08 -10.08 4.44
N SER A 194 -19.01 -9.01 3.65
CA SER A 194 -18.83 -9.08 2.20
C SER A 194 -17.49 -9.72 1.81
N ASP A 195 -17.39 -10.31 0.62
CA ASP A 195 -16.17 -10.98 0.16
C ASP A 195 -15.08 -10.00 -0.36
N ILE A 196 -15.31 -8.69 -0.22
CA ILE A 196 -14.43 -7.60 -0.64
C ILE A 196 -14.31 -6.59 0.49
N LEU A 197 -13.08 -6.30 0.92
CA LEU A 197 -12.85 -5.23 1.88
C LEU A 197 -13.07 -3.86 1.26
N PRO A 198 -13.56 -2.88 2.03
CA PRO A 198 -13.70 -1.53 1.53
C PRO A 198 -12.38 -0.97 0.98
N GLY A 199 -12.48 -0.23 -0.13
CA GLY A 199 -11.33 0.46 -0.72
C GLY A 199 -10.70 1.44 0.27
N THR A 200 -9.40 1.69 0.10
CA THR A 200 -8.76 2.81 0.80
C THR A 200 -9.33 4.14 0.30
N ASP A 201 -9.39 5.13 1.18
CA ASP A 201 -9.84 6.49 0.85
C ASP A 201 -8.75 7.52 1.16
N PHE A 202 -9.01 8.81 0.93
CA PHE A 202 -8.03 9.88 1.18
C PHE A 202 -7.53 9.92 2.62
N ASN A 203 -8.42 9.69 3.59
CA ASN A 203 -8.08 9.76 5.03
C ASN A 203 -7.07 8.66 5.41
N ASP A 204 -7.09 7.55 4.68
CA ASP A 204 -6.09 6.48 4.84
C ASP A 204 -4.67 6.91 4.41
N TYR A 205 -4.54 7.91 3.55
CA TYR A 205 -3.24 8.41 3.06
C TYR A 205 -2.78 9.68 3.77
N GLU A 206 -3.68 10.49 4.32
CA GLU A 206 -3.35 11.81 4.90
C GLU A 206 -2.13 11.79 5.83
N ALA A 207 -2.04 10.83 6.77
CA ALA A 207 -0.89 10.71 7.67
C ALA A 207 0.40 10.21 7.01
N MET A 208 0.29 9.52 5.86
CA MET A 208 1.47 9.17 5.06
C MET A 208 1.99 10.37 4.27
N LEU A 209 1.08 11.23 3.84
CA LEU A 209 1.36 12.30 2.88
C LEU A 209 2.02 13.50 3.55
N GLY A 210 1.72 13.79 4.82
CA GLY A 210 2.31 14.93 5.53
C GLY A 210 2.13 16.23 4.73
N ASP A 211 3.23 16.92 4.41
CA ASP A 211 3.23 18.17 3.63
C ASP A 211 2.70 18.01 2.19
N GLN A 212 2.58 16.79 1.68
CA GLN A 212 2.05 16.49 0.34
C GLN A 212 0.52 16.40 0.31
N THR A 213 -0.15 16.52 1.46
CA THR A 213 -1.62 16.48 1.57
C THR A 213 -2.26 17.55 0.69
N ALA A 214 -1.79 18.80 0.78
CA ALA A 214 -2.29 19.92 -0.03
C ALA A 214 -2.15 19.67 -1.55
N VAL A 215 -1.12 18.93 -1.96
CA VAL A 215 -0.90 18.56 -3.37
C VAL A 215 -1.99 17.62 -3.86
N ILE A 216 -2.31 16.60 -3.07
CA ILE A 216 -3.35 15.64 -3.43
C ILE A 216 -4.72 16.27 -3.34
N GLU A 217 -4.99 17.15 -2.38
CA GLU A 217 -6.23 17.92 -2.33
C GLU A 217 -6.43 18.76 -3.60
N PHE A 218 -5.38 19.46 -4.05
CA PHE A 218 -5.40 20.19 -5.30
C PHE A 218 -5.77 19.29 -6.48
N PHE A 219 -5.10 18.13 -6.61
CA PHE A 219 -5.39 17.19 -7.69
C PHE A 219 -6.77 16.54 -7.56
N ASN A 220 -7.23 16.21 -6.35
CA ASN A 220 -8.56 15.69 -6.10
C ASN A 220 -9.62 16.69 -6.58
N SER A 221 -9.48 17.97 -6.22
CA SER A 221 -10.39 19.03 -6.69
C SER A 221 -10.34 19.19 -8.20
N PHE A 222 -9.13 19.39 -8.75
CA PHE A 222 -8.92 19.60 -10.18
C PHE A 222 -9.44 18.43 -11.03
N MET A 223 -9.20 17.19 -10.61
CA MET A 223 -9.61 16.00 -11.34
C MET A 223 -11.12 15.76 -11.23
N SER A 224 -11.71 16.05 -10.05
CA SER A 224 -13.15 15.97 -9.84
C SER A 224 -13.92 16.96 -10.71
N GLU A 225 -13.43 18.20 -10.87
CA GLU A 225 -13.98 19.20 -11.81
C GLU A 225 -14.06 18.68 -13.26
N LYS A 226 -13.22 17.71 -13.62
CA LYS A 226 -13.16 17.13 -14.98
C LYS A 226 -13.90 15.79 -15.10
N GLY A 227 -14.59 15.38 -14.04
CA GLY A 227 -15.35 14.14 -13.95
C GLY A 227 -14.48 12.89 -13.79
N TYR A 228 -13.29 13.02 -13.20
CA TYR A 228 -12.47 11.89 -12.79
C TYR A 228 -12.69 11.59 -11.30
N THR A 229 -12.57 10.33 -10.93
CA THR A 229 -12.67 9.85 -9.56
C THR A 229 -11.32 9.28 -9.11
N PRO A 230 -10.83 9.58 -7.89
CA PRO A 230 -9.62 8.96 -7.38
C PRO A 230 -9.84 7.46 -7.15
N PHE A 231 -8.86 6.66 -7.54
CA PHE A 231 -8.78 5.22 -7.26
C PHE A 231 -7.47 4.94 -6.55
N TYR A 232 -7.58 4.48 -5.31
CA TYR A 232 -6.46 4.26 -4.41
C TYR A 232 -5.94 2.83 -4.58
N GLU A 233 -4.71 2.69 -5.08
CA GLU A 233 -4.08 1.41 -5.46
C GLU A 233 -2.96 1.04 -4.48
N GLY A 234 -3.28 0.25 -3.46
CA GLY A 234 -2.28 -0.21 -2.48
C GLY A 234 -1.73 0.94 -1.64
N PHE A 235 -0.43 0.97 -1.34
CA PHE A 235 0.13 1.90 -0.33
C PHE A 235 0.68 3.22 -0.87
N TYR A 236 0.88 3.31 -2.18
CA TYR A 236 1.75 4.33 -2.75
C TYR A 236 1.19 4.94 -4.01
N ARG A 237 -0.12 4.80 -4.28
CA ARG A 237 -0.63 5.17 -5.60
C ARG A 237 -2.07 5.62 -5.58
N ILE A 238 -2.30 6.78 -6.19
CA ILE A 238 -3.63 7.32 -6.48
C ILE A 238 -3.73 7.48 -8.00
N SER A 239 -4.64 6.75 -8.62
CA SER A 239 -4.93 6.84 -10.05
C SER A 239 -6.22 7.63 -10.23
N TYR A 240 -6.21 8.72 -10.99
CA TYR A 240 -7.43 9.45 -11.30
C TYR A 240 -8.08 8.87 -12.55
N GLN A 241 -9.23 8.24 -12.37
CA GLN A 241 -9.88 7.44 -13.41
C GLN A 241 -11.21 8.06 -13.84
N LYS A 242 -11.47 8.06 -15.14
CA LYS A 242 -12.78 8.40 -15.72
C LYS A 242 -13.29 7.20 -16.48
N LYS A 243 -14.56 6.86 -16.25
CA LYS A 243 -15.22 5.74 -16.93
C LYS A 243 -15.46 6.14 -18.38
N LYS A 244 -14.85 5.40 -19.32
CA LYS A 244 -15.00 5.64 -20.77
C LYS A 244 -16.09 4.76 -21.38
N LYS A 245 -16.23 3.53 -20.89
CA LYS A 245 -17.26 2.52 -21.24
C LYS A 245 -17.55 1.66 -20.00
N LEU A 246 -18.55 0.76 -20.08
CA LEU A 246 -18.97 -0.14 -18.98
C LEU A 246 -17.79 -0.82 -18.25
N THR A 247 -16.75 -1.26 -18.97
CA THR A 247 -15.60 -2.01 -18.42
C THR A 247 -14.24 -1.32 -18.63
N THR A 248 -14.19 -0.12 -19.21
CA THR A 248 -12.92 0.54 -19.57
C THR A 248 -12.74 1.84 -18.80
N TRP A 249 -11.72 1.85 -17.94
CA TRP A 249 -11.30 3.01 -17.17
C TRP A 249 -10.06 3.63 -17.81
N TYR A 250 -10.04 4.95 -17.92
CA TYR A 250 -8.88 5.70 -18.39
C TYR A 250 -8.33 6.53 -17.25
N TYR A 251 -7.03 6.37 -16.98
CA TYR A 251 -6.30 7.30 -16.13
C TYR A 251 -5.38 8.19 -16.96
N CYS A 252 -5.33 9.47 -16.59
CA CYS A 252 -4.46 10.47 -17.21
C CYS A 252 -3.38 10.97 -16.27
N ILE A 253 -3.67 10.98 -14.97
CA ILE A 253 -2.75 11.34 -13.90
C ILE A 253 -2.71 10.18 -12.92
N GLN A 254 -1.50 9.83 -12.52
CA GLN A 254 -1.24 8.87 -11.45
C GLN A 254 -0.24 9.50 -10.50
N TYR A 255 -0.61 9.60 -9.24
CA TYR A 255 0.25 10.07 -8.18
C TYR A 255 0.89 8.85 -7.52
N LYS A 256 2.22 8.79 -7.46
CA LYS A 256 2.96 7.72 -6.78
C LYS A 256 3.76 8.28 -5.62
N TYR A 257 3.68 7.63 -4.48
CA TYR A 257 4.50 7.92 -3.31
C TYR A 257 5.53 6.81 -3.15
N TRP A 258 6.72 7.00 -3.70
CA TRP A 258 7.76 6.01 -3.51
C TRP A 258 8.24 6.00 -2.07
N VAL A 259 8.68 4.81 -1.66
CA VAL A 259 9.16 4.49 -0.33
C VAL A 259 10.22 5.53 0.08
N GLU A 260 11.06 5.98 -0.87
CA GLU A 260 12.14 6.98 -0.77
C GLU A 260 11.72 8.45 -0.56
N LYS A 261 10.45 8.72 -0.23
CA LYS A 261 9.84 10.07 -0.18
C LYS A 261 9.80 10.80 -1.53
N GLU A 262 10.11 10.14 -2.62
CA GLU A 262 9.87 10.70 -3.95
C GLU A 262 8.40 10.62 -4.28
N VAL A 263 7.77 11.79 -4.36
CA VAL A 263 6.45 11.92 -4.97
C VAL A 263 6.64 11.99 -6.47
N THR A 264 6.10 11.02 -7.20
CA THR A 264 6.03 11.09 -8.66
C THR A 264 4.62 11.39 -9.11
N LEU A 265 4.43 12.53 -9.76
CA LEU A 265 3.24 12.79 -10.53
C LEU A 265 3.46 12.29 -11.96
N GLN A 266 2.77 11.23 -12.34
CA GLN A 266 2.82 10.65 -13.68
C GLN A 266 1.68 11.17 -14.54
N ILE A 267 2.01 11.77 -15.69
CA ILE A 267 1.01 12.32 -16.62
C ILE A 267 1.14 11.69 -17.99
N ARG A 268 -0.01 11.39 -18.61
CA ARG A 268 -0.09 10.85 -19.98
C ARG A 268 -0.39 11.94 -20.99
N LEU A 269 0.65 12.41 -21.69
CA LEU A 269 0.57 13.45 -22.71
C LEU A 269 0.76 12.84 -24.11
N TYR A 270 -0.33 12.49 -24.80
CA TYR A 270 -0.26 11.82 -26.10
C TYR A 270 -0.18 12.78 -27.28
N ASN A 271 -0.51 14.05 -27.08
CA ASN A 271 -0.70 15.02 -28.15
C ASN A 271 0.28 16.19 -28.06
N LEU A 272 1.42 16.05 -27.35
CA LEU A 272 2.41 17.12 -27.17
C LEU A 272 2.76 17.85 -28.48
N GLY A 273 2.84 17.14 -29.61
CA GLY A 273 3.12 17.77 -30.92
C GLY A 273 2.13 18.86 -31.34
N LYS A 274 0.92 18.90 -30.77
CA LYS A 274 -0.12 19.89 -31.08
C LYS A 274 -0.08 21.13 -30.17
N TYR A 275 0.60 21.06 -29.03
CA TYR A 275 0.66 22.16 -28.05
C TYR A 275 2.07 22.37 -27.49
N ALA A 276 3.11 21.89 -28.17
CA ALA A 276 4.49 21.99 -27.70
C ALA A 276 4.98 23.44 -27.58
N GLN A 277 4.43 24.38 -28.36
CA GLN A 277 4.72 25.82 -28.22
C GLN A 277 4.34 26.37 -26.84
N PHE A 278 3.32 25.81 -26.18
CA PHE A 278 2.99 26.20 -24.80
C PHE A 278 4.05 25.74 -23.80
N VAL A 279 4.80 24.67 -24.13
CA VAL A 279 5.88 24.14 -23.28
C VAL A 279 7.10 25.07 -23.28
N GLU A 280 7.36 25.79 -24.38
CA GLU A 280 8.52 26.70 -24.52
C GLU A 280 8.56 27.76 -23.42
N ASN A 281 7.38 28.24 -23.01
CA ASN A 281 7.19 29.26 -21.98
C ASN A 281 7.09 28.70 -20.55
N MET A 282 7.22 27.39 -20.35
CA MET A 282 7.14 26.78 -19.01
C MET A 282 8.48 26.87 -18.27
N PRO A 283 8.49 26.82 -16.93
CA PRO A 283 9.73 26.84 -16.16
C PRO A 283 10.58 25.59 -16.44
N GLN A 284 11.87 25.70 -16.14
CA GLN A 284 12.84 24.63 -16.40
C GLN A 284 12.52 23.33 -15.66
N SER A 285 11.86 23.40 -14.50
CA SER A 285 11.36 22.25 -13.74
C SER A 285 10.37 21.39 -14.55
N ILE A 286 9.54 22.02 -15.38
CA ILE A 286 8.58 21.33 -16.26
C ILE A 286 9.25 20.91 -17.58
N LYS A 287 10.02 21.83 -18.19
CA LYS A 287 10.69 21.57 -19.47
C LYS A 287 11.68 20.41 -19.36
N SER A 288 12.44 20.32 -18.27
CA SER A 288 13.44 19.27 -18.09
C SER A 288 12.87 17.85 -18.11
N VAL A 289 11.62 17.66 -17.68
CA VAL A 289 10.91 16.37 -17.71
C VAL A 289 10.35 16.08 -19.10
N ILE A 290 9.74 17.09 -19.74
CA ILE A 290 9.15 16.93 -21.07
C ILE A 290 10.24 16.74 -22.13
N CYS A 291 11.31 17.52 -22.07
CA CYS A 291 12.40 17.54 -23.04
C CYS A 291 13.41 16.39 -22.86
N GLN A 292 12.91 15.18 -22.59
CA GLN A 292 13.68 13.94 -22.55
C GLN A 292 13.22 13.01 -23.66
N ASN A 293 14.17 12.46 -24.43
CA ASN A 293 13.86 11.41 -25.37
C ASN A 293 13.63 10.12 -24.60
N THR A 294 12.38 9.68 -24.52
CA THR A 294 12.01 8.55 -23.67
C THR A 294 11.33 7.44 -24.47
N CYS A 295 11.84 6.21 -24.36
CA CYS A 295 11.14 5.00 -24.78
C CYS A 295 10.74 4.16 -23.56
N ARG A 296 9.79 3.25 -23.72
CA ARG A 296 9.44 2.26 -22.67
C ARG A 296 10.51 1.16 -22.68
N ASP A 297 10.99 0.72 -21.51
CA ASP A 297 12.18 -0.13 -21.40
C ASP A 297 12.02 -1.52 -22.05
N ASP A 298 10.78 -2.00 -22.18
CA ASP A 298 10.38 -3.25 -22.82
C ASP A 298 9.88 -3.08 -24.28
N CYS A 299 10.08 -1.91 -24.88
CA CYS A 299 9.71 -1.69 -26.28
C CYS A 299 10.68 -2.46 -27.19
N LYS A 300 10.23 -3.64 -27.67
CA LYS A 300 11.02 -4.55 -28.52
C LYS A 300 11.63 -3.88 -29.76
N ASN A 301 10.95 -2.86 -30.32
CA ASN A 301 11.41 -2.13 -31.50
C ASN A 301 11.59 -0.63 -31.18
N LYS A 302 12.65 -0.28 -30.44
CA LYS A 302 12.96 1.12 -30.07
C LYS A 302 13.08 2.06 -31.28
N HIS A 303 13.44 1.53 -32.46
CA HIS A 303 13.66 2.32 -33.68
C HIS A 303 12.39 2.52 -34.54
N GLU A 304 11.36 1.67 -34.38
CA GLU A 304 10.14 1.66 -35.22
C GLU A 304 8.87 1.71 -34.37
N CYS A 305 8.93 2.36 -33.21
CA CYS A 305 7.75 2.47 -32.36
C CYS A 305 6.71 3.40 -33.02
N GLU A 306 5.71 2.82 -33.70
CA GLU A 306 4.53 3.52 -34.26
C GLU A 306 3.75 4.33 -33.21
N LYS A 307 4.05 4.11 -31.94
CA LYS A 307 3.46 4.78 -30.79
C LYS A 307 4.36 5.92 -30.31
N THR A 308 5.25 6.46 -31.13
CA THR A 308 6.09 7.61 -30.78
C THR A 308 5.36 8.92 -31.04
N VAL A 309 5.43 9.84 -30.08
CA VAL A 309 5.02 11.23 -30.22
C VAL A 309 6.27 12.06 -30.53
N CYS A 310 6.26 12.74 -31.68
CA CYS A 310 7.31 13.67 -32.08
C CYS A 310 6.82 15.10 -31.87
N TYR A 311 7.66 15.97 -31.29
CA TYR A 311 7.33 17.37 -31.04
C TYR A 311 8.59 18.23 -31.01
N ARG A 312 8.42 19.55 -31.13
CA ARG A 312 9.51 20.52 -31.06
C ARG A 312 9.29 21.49 -29.90
N VAL A 313 10.34 21.73 -29.11
CA VAL A 313 10.38 22.72 -28.03
C VAL A 313 11.70 23.46 -28.17
N ASP A 314 11.66 24.79 -28.14
CA ASP A 314 12.84 25.66 -28.26
C ASP A 314 13.66 25.32 -29.53
N GLY A 315 12.96 25.05 -30.63
CA GLY A 315 13.55 24.67 -31.93
C GLY A 315 14.14 23.25 -32.02
N LYS A 316 14.25 22.51 -30.90
CA LYS A 316 14.81 21.16 -30.85
C LYS A 316 13.72 20.09 -30.95
N GLN A 317 13.98 19.03 -31.72
CA GLN A 317 13.05 17.91 -31.88
C GLN A 317 13.23 16.85 -30.77
N TYR A 318 12.12 16.41 -30.20
CA TYR A 318 12.04 15.39 -29.18
C TYR A 318 11.13 14.23 -29.63
N LYS A 319 11.40 13.04 -29.10
CA LYS A 319 10.65 11.81 -29.35
C LYS A 319 10.33 11.11 -28.02
N SER A 320 9.05 10.93 -27.73
CA SER A 320 8.60 10.24 -26.51
C SER A 320 7.58 9.15 -26.82
N CYS A 321 7.64 8.02 -26.13
CA CYS A 321 6.67 6.94 -26.30
C CYS A 321 5.28 7.34 -25.77
N ARG A 322 4.23 7.16 -26.57
CA ARG A 322 2.83 7.37 -26.22
C ARG A 322 2.34 6.45 -25.09
N TRP A 323 3.03 5.35 -24.80
CA TRP A 323 2.67 4.49 -23.66
C TRP A 323 3.39 4.88 -22.38
N LYS A 324 4.44 5.70 -22.47
CA LYS A 324 5.19 6.18 -21.31
C LYS A 324 4.47 7.36 -20.67
N THR A 325 4.60 7.47 -19.36
CA THR A 325 4.17 8.63 -18.58
C THR A 325 5.33 9.62 -18.47
N PHE A 326 4.99 10.89 -18.36
CA PHE A 326 5.94 11.93 -17.94
C PHE A 326 5.91 11.97 -16.42
N ASP A 327 7.05 11.69 -15.82
CA ASP A 327 7.20 11.47 -14.39
C ASP A 327 7.83 12.71 -13.76
N PHE A 328 7.01 13.52 -13.10
CA PHE A 328 7.44 14.71 -12.39
C PHE A 328 7.72 14.34 -10.93
N ILE A 329 9.00 14.29 -10.56
CA ILE A 329 9.45 13.91 -9.22
C ILE A 329 9.53 15.16 -8.34
N ASN A 330 8.92 15.10 -7.14
CA ASN A 330 8.89 16.16 -6.13
C ASN A 330 8.52 17.53 -6.70
N LEU A 331 7.47 17.56 -7.53
CA LEU A 331 7.04 18.75 -8.22
C LEU A 331 6.68 19.87 -7.22
N PRO A 332 7.27 21.08 -7.34
CA PRO A 332 6.95 22.19 -6.46
C PRO A 332 5.47 22.60 -6.57
N PRO A 333 4.82 23.02 -5.47
CA PRO A 333 3.43 23.47 -5.50
C PRO A 333 3.14 24.57 -6.53
N ASP A 334 4.07 25.52 -6.69
CA ASP A 334 3.94 26.63 -7.66
C ASP A 334 3.89 26.16 -9.12
N ASP A 335 4.37 24.96 -9.41
CA ASP A 335 4.41 24.39 -10.74
C ASP A 335 3.11 23.64 -11.13
N PHE A 336 2.19 23.43 -10.19
CA PHE A 336 0.92 22.72 -10.44
C PHE A 336 0.04 23.43 -11.47
N LYS A 337 0.11 24.76 -11.56
CA LYS A 337 -0.59 25.53 -12.59
C LYS A 337 -0.15 25.15 -14.02
N TYR A 338 1.12 24.79 -14.20
CA TYR A 338 1.64 24.34 -15.50
C TYR A 338 1.18 22.92 -15.79
N ILE A 339 1.14 22.05 -14.78
CA ILE A 339 0.55 20.72 -14.91
C ILE A 339 -0.92 20.77 -15.31
N ARG A 340 -1.71 21.63 -14.65
CA ARG A 340 -3.10 21.87 -15.01
C ARG A 340 -3.20 22.28 -16.49
N THR A 341 -2.36 23.23 -16.90
CA THR A 341 -2.32 23.71 -18.29
C THR A 341 -1.98 22.59 -19.29
N LEU A 342 -1.01 21.72 -18.98
CA LEU A 342 -0.67 20.56 -19.81
C LEU A 342 -1.86 19.60 -19.95
N CYS A 343 -2.52 19.27 -18.83
CA CYS A 343 -3.67 18.38 -18.82
C CYS A 343 -4.86 18.95 -19.60
N GLU A 344 -5.16 20.24 -19.41
CA GLU A 344 -6.25 20.90 -20.12
C GLU A 344 -6.02 20.98 -21.64
N ASN A 345 -4.79 21.25 -22.09
CA ASN A 345 -4.45 21.20 -23.52
C ASN A 345 -4.55 19.78 -24.08
N GLU A 346 -4.06 18.78 -23.35
CA GLU A 346 -4.17 17.38 -23.75
C GLU A 346 -5.63 16.92 -23.87
N TRP A 347 -6.52 17.39 -22.98
CA TRP A 347 -7.94 17.05 -23.02
C TRP A 347 -8.72 17.85 -24.06
N LYS A 348 -8.42 19.13 -24.32
CA LYS A 348 -9.06 19.89 -25.41
C LYS A 348 -8.93 19.19 -26.77
N ILE A 349 -7.83 18.47 -26.97
CA ILE A 349 -7.55 17.75 -28.22
C ILE A 349 -8.27 16.40 -28.28
N LYS A 350 -8.46 15.76 -27.12
CA LYS A 350 -9.27 14.55 -26.99
C LYS A 350 -10.70 15.02 -26.77
N ASN A 351 -11.52 15.20 -27.80
CA ASN A 351 -12.97 15.41 -27.63
C ASN A 351 -13.55 14.37 -26.63
N ILE A 352 -13.64 14.74 -25.35
CA ILE A 352 -14.11 13.96 -24.19
C ILE A 352 -14.96 14.92 -23.37
#